data_AF-A0A558J0X8-F1
#
_entry.id   AF-A0A558J0X8-F1
#
_cell.length_a   1.000
_cell.length_b   1.000
_cell.length_c   1.000
_cell.angle_alpha   90.00
_cell.angle_beta   90.00
_cell.angle_gamma   90.00
#
_symmetry.space_group_name_H-M   'P 1'
#
loop_
_entity.id
_entity.type
_entity.pdbx_description
1 polymer ?
#
loop_
_entity_poly.entity_id
_entity_poly.type
_entity_poly.pdbx_seq_one_letter_code
_entity_poly.pdbx_strand_id
1 'polypeptide(L)'
;MTTYDDNFSCSIRDIISLASGKGDLVGYATLDSYAIGECRGLVHNDRASIEPLLNWHELRFHGGAGAEESIEGFSWKPGGYHLHNQGGAHHFAAARLIAGFFDPELRIKAPLTKHALNPEVAQVILSAFDIFCEPEQHTMNEAFMKRMEAAQIPFAICAAPPPWQDGHHLLLLSCENSKAMGVADIFRAYGWLDVGDLLRKQAKQQ
;
A
#
# COMPACT_ATOMS: atom_id res chain seq x y z
N MET A 1 9.55 -12.16 7.90
CA MET A 1 10.04 -13.27 7.04
C MET A 1 9.66 -12.97 5.61
N THR A 2 10.58 -13.15 4.67
CA THR A 2 10.31 -12.94 3.25
C THR A 2 10.25 -14.28 2.54
N THR A 3 9.23 -14.53 1.73
CA THR A 3 9.13 -15.74 0.88
C THR A 3 8.97 -15.36 -0.57
N TYR A 4 9.48 -16.20 -1.47
CA TYR A 4 9.44 -15.96 -2.91
C TYR A 4 8.72 -17.10 -3.62
N ASP A 5 7.89 -16.77 -4.61
CA ASP A 5 7.20 -17.71 -5.50
C ASP A 5 7.34 -17.24 -6.96
N ASP A 6 8.17 -17.94 -7.74
CA ASP A 6 8.50 -17.60 -9.12
C ASP A 6 7.36 -17.86 -10.11
N ASN A 7 6.38 -18.68 -9.71
CA ASN A 7 5.30 -19.14 -10.58
C ASN A 7 3.93 -18.66 -10.09
N PHE A 8 3.92 -17.55 -9.36
CA PHE A 8 2.71 -17.01 -8.77
C PHE A 8 1.74 -16.48 -9.83
N SER A 9 0.45 -16.64 -9.53
CA SER A 9 -0.63 -16.08 -10.33
C SER A 9 -1.76 -15.61 -9.41
N CYS A 10 -2.34 -14.45 -9.71
CA CYS A 10 -3.48 -13.86 -9.01
C CYS A 10 -4.50 -13.28 -10.00
N SER A 11 -5.69 -12.93 -9.52
CA SER A 11 -6.60 -12.12 -10.34
C SER A 11 -5.94 -10.78 -10.62
N ILE A 12 -6.10 -10.25 -11.83
CA ILE A 12 -5.69 -8.88 -12.14
C ILE A 12 -6.32 -7.86 -11.16
N ARG A 13 -7.50 -8.17 -10.63
CA ARG A 13 -8.24 -7.34 -9.66
C ARG A 13 -7.58 -7.32 -8.29
N ASP A 14 -6.81 -8.34 -7.94
CA ASP A 14 -6.08 -8.43 -6.66
C ASP A 14 -4.89 -7.46 -6.61
N ILE A 15 -4.41 -6.95 -7.75
CA ILE A 15 -3.43 -5.86 -7.77
C ILE A 15 -4.15 -4.55 -7.40
N ILE A 16 -3.70 -3.87 -6.36
CA ILE A 16 -4.36 -2.66 -5.84
C ILE A 16 -3.48 -1.42 -5.86
N SER A 17 -2.19 -1.57 -6.16
CA SER A 17 -1.25 -0.46 -6.31
C SER A 17 -0.14 -0.81 -7.30
N LEU A 18 0.48 0.22 -7.86
CA LEU A 18 1.52 0.14 -8.89
C LEU A 18 2.76 0.93 -8.42
N ALA A 19 3.97 0.45 -8.75
CA ALA A 19 5.23 1.10 -8.36
C ALA A 19 5.58 2.31 -9.22
N SER A 20 5.22 2.28 -10.50
CA SER A 20 5.53 3.34 -11.45
C SER A 20 4.28 3.78 -12.18
N GLY A 21 4.16 5.07 -12.45
CA GLY A 21 3.29 5.53 -13.54
C GLY A 21 3.53 6.98 -13.92
N LYS A 22 3.05 7.30 -15.13
CA LYS A 22 3.02 8.65 -15.65
C LYS A 22 1.74 9.29 -15.11
N GLY A 23 1.85 10.42 -14.41
CA GLY A 23 0.71 11.09 -13.78
C GLY A 23 0.63 10.88 -12.26
N ASP A 24 -0.39 11.47 -11.63
CA ASP A 24 -0.55 11.51 -10.18
C ASP A 24 -1.22 10.23 -9.64
N LEU A 25 -0.50 9.10 -9.64
CA LEU A 25 -0.96 7.87 -8.99
C LEU A 25 -1.30 8.07 -7.50
N VAL A 26 -0.63 9.02 -6.85
CA VAL A 26 -0.80 9.36 -5.43
C VAL A 26 -2.13 10.10 -5.19
N GLY A 27 -2.63 10.84 -6.19
CA GLY A 27 -3.89 11.57 -6.12
C GLY A 27 -5.16 10.72 -6.15
N TYR A 28 -5.07 9.42 -6.42
CA TYR A 28 -6.23 8.53 -6.56
C TYR A 28 -6.29 7.45 -5.48
N ALA A 29 -7.45 7.33 -4.82
CA ALA A 29 -7.65 6.35 -3.74
C ALA A 29 -7.64 4.89 -4.21
N THR A 30 -7.97 4.62 -5.49
CA THR A 30 -7.99 3.27 -6.08
C THR A 30 -7.55 3.28 -7.53
N LEU A 31 -7.05 2.15 -8.03
CA LEU A 31 -6.74 1.97 -9.45
C LEU A 31 -7.98 2.11 -10.36
N ASP A 32 -9.18 1.83 -9.85
CA ASP A 32 -10.43 2.07 -10.61
C ASP A 32 -10.69 3.57 -10.76
N SER A 33 -10.53 4.34 -9.67
CA SER A 33 -10.66 5.81 -9.74
C SER A 33 -9.59 6.44 -10.63
N TYR A 34 -8.36 5.91 -10.61
CA TYR A 34 -7.28 6.32 -11.51
C TYR A 34 -7.59 5.98 -12.97
N ALA A 35 -8.10 4.78 -13.25
CA ALA A 35 -8.51 4.38 -14.59
C ALA A 35 -9.63 5.27 -15.14
N ILE A 36 -10.63 5.57 -14.31
CA ILE A 36 -11.72 6.47 -14.66
C ILE A 36 -11.25 7.92 -14.74
N GLY A 37 -10.25 8.36 -13.98
CA GLY A 37 -9.75 9.73 -13.98
C GLY A 37 -8.84 10.03 -15.16
N GLU A 38 -7.72 9.33 -15.22
CA GLU A 38 -6.59 9.59 -16.13
C GLU A 38 -6.61 8.71 -17.39
N CYS A 39 -7.24 7.54 -17.33
CA CYS A 39 -7.12 6.53 -18.39
C CYS A 39 -8.36 6.42 -19.29
N ARG A 40 -9.29 7.38 -19.23
CA ARG A 40 -10.60 7.30 -19.92
C ARG A 40 -10.51 6.91 -21.40
N GLY A 41 -9.51 7.43 -22.10
CA GLY A 41 -9.29 7.14 -23.52
C GLY A 41 -8.92 5.69 -23.84
N LEU A 42 -8.54 4.90 -22.83
CA LEU A 42 -8.17 3.48 -22.93
C LEU A 42 -9.28 2.56 -22.40
N VAL A 43 -10.30 3.09 -21.72
CA VAL A 43 -11.38 2.30 -21.12
C VAL A 43 -12.46 2.04 -22.18
N HIS A 44 -12.41 0.86 -22.78
CA HIS A 44 -13.40 0.39 -23.75
C HIS A 44 -14.43 -0.54 -23.09
N ASN A 45 -15.62 -0.61 -23.68
CA ASN A 45 -16.75 -1.41 -23.17
C ASN A 45 -16.79 -2.82 -23.80
N ASP A 46 -15.64 -3.48 -23.91
CA ASP A 46 -15.54 -4.82 -24.47
C ASP A 46 -14.37 -5.60 -23.87
N ARG A 47 -14.43 -6.93 -23.92
CA ARG A 47 -13.36 -7.81 -23.42
C ARG A 47 -12.12 -7.78 -24.31
N ALA A 48 -12.27 -7.57 -25.61
CA ALA A 48 -11.19 -7.73 -26.58
C ALA A 48 -10.12 -6.64 -26.42
N SER A 49 -10.46 -5.48 -25.85
CA SER A 49 -9.52 -4.41 -25.55
C SER A 49 -8.51 -4.76 -24.45
N ILE A 50 -8.76 -5.77 -23.62
CA ILE A 50 -7.87 -6.14 -22.51
C ILE A 50 -6.48 -6.59 -23.01
N GLU A 51 -6.45 -7.46 -24.02
CA GLU A 51 -5.21 -8.06 -24.50
C GLU A 51 -4.22 -7.03 -25.09
N PRO A 52 -4.64 -6.10 -25.96
CA PRO A 52 -3.76 -5.00 -26.42
C PRO A 52 -3.21 -4.14 -25.27
N LEU A 53 -4.01 -3.88 -24.23
CA LEU A 53 -3.57 -3.09 -23.07
C LEU A 53 -2.50 -3.83 -22.26
N LEU A 54 -2.66 -5.13 -22.03
CA LEU A 54 -1.68 -5.94 -21.31
C LEU A 54 -0.41 -6.23 -22.12
N ASN A 55 -0.50 -6.22 -23.45
CA ASN A 55 0.63 -6.34 -24.36
C ASN A 55 1.31 -4.98 -24.68
N TRP A 56 0.96 -3.91 -23.96
CA TRP A 56 1.63 -2.63 -24.10
C TRP A 56 3.13 -2.78 -23.80
N HIS A 57 3.99 -2.24 -24.65
CA HIS A 57 5.44 -2.48 -24.63
C HIS A 57 6.16 -2.09 -23.32
N GLU A 58 5.57 -1.25 -22.48
CA GLU A 58 6.10 -0.92 -21.15
C GLU A 58 5.69 -1.93 -20.05
N LEU A 59 4.72 -2.82 -20.30
CA LEU A 59 4.33 -3.92 -19.43
C LEU A 59 5.04 -5.20 -19.86
N ARG A 60 5.70 -5.88 -18.92
CA ARG A 60 6.57 -7.03 -19.20
C ARG A 60 6.15 -8.28 -18.44
N PHE A 61 4.89 -8.69 -18.58
CA PHE A 61 4.40 -9.97 -18.05
C PHE A 61 4.89 -11.19 -18.86
N HIS A 62 5.47 -10.98 -20.04
CA HIS A 62 5.71 -12.03 -21.04
C HIS A 62 7.13 -12.05 -21.64
N GLY A 63 8.12 -11.36 -21.07
CA GLY A 63 9.45 -11.20 -21.69
C GLY A 63 10.61 -11.71 -20.82
N GLY A 64 11.44 -12.62 -21.35
CA GLY A 64 12.60 -13.17 -20.65
C GLY A 64 13.74 -12.17 -20.37
N ALA A 65 14.56 -12.52 -19.37
CA ALA A 65 15.86 -11.94 -18.96
C ALA A 65 16.02 -10.41 -19.16
N GLY A 66 15.36 -9.64 -18.29
CA GLY A 66 15.59 -8.19 -18.15
C GLY A 66 14.42 -7.44 -17.53
N ALA A 67 14.36 -7.45 -16.19
CA ALA A 67 13.33 -6.82 -15.34
C ALA A 67 11.89 -7.12 -15.81
N GLU A 68 11.46 -8.33 -15.51
CA GLU A 68 10.05 -8.74 -15.57
C GLU A 68 9.26 -8.02 -14.48
N GLU A 69 7.98 -7.79 -14.75
CA GLU A 69 7.02 -7.33 -13.75
C GLU A 69 7.06 -8.27 -12.54
N SER A 70 7.08 -7.72 -11.32
CA SER A 70 7.04 -8.53 -10.09
C SER A 70 5.95 -8.07 -9.16
N ILE A 71 5.50 -8.95 -8.30
CA ILE A 71 4.39 -8.71 -7.38
C ILE A 71 4.93 -8.74 -5.96
N GLU A 72 4.44 -7.84 -5.12
CA GLU A 72 4.68 -7.85 -3.68
C GLU A 72 3.37 -8.03 -2.91
N GLY A 73 3.44 -8.84 -1.85
CA GLY A 73 2.36 -9.03 -0.89
C GLY A 73 2.83 -8.72 0.52
N PHE A 74 2.01 -8.01 1.29
CA PHE A 74 2.36 -7.57 2.64
C PHE A 74 1.38 -8.13 3.65
N SER A 75 1.86 -8.82 4.69
CA SER A 75 0.98 -9.40 5.71
C SER A 75 0.19 -8.33 6.48
N TRP A 76 0.68 -7.09 6.52
CA TRP A 76 0.02 -5.97 7.19
C TRP A 76 -1.02 -5.23 6.34
N LYS A 77 -1.12 -5.57 5.04
CA LYS A 77 -2.15 -5.07 4.13
C LYS A 77 -2.83 -6.25 3.42
N PRO A 78 -3.66 -7.03 4.13
CA PRO A 78 -4.38 -8.14 3.52
C PRO A 78 -5.37 -7.63 2.48
N GLY A 79 -5.62 -8.44 1.44
CA GLY A 79 -6.64 -8.15 0.43
C GLY A 79 -6.15 -7.41 -0.81
N GLY A 80 -4.84 -7.31 -1.04
CA GLY A 80 -4.32 -6.95 -2.36
C GLY A 80 -2.80 -6.95 -2.45
N TYR A 81 -2.33 -6.96 -3.69
CA TYR A 81 -0.92 -6.98 -4.05
C TYR A 81 -0.48 -5.65 -4.65
N HIS A 82 0.82 -5.40 -4.56
CA HIS A 82 1.49 -4.31 -5.24
C HIS A 82 2.22 -4.84 -6.47
N LEU A 83 2.02 -4.20 -7.63
CA LEU A 83 2.74 -4.53 -8.85
C LEU A 83 3.95 -3.60 -9.02
N HIS A 84 5.14 -4.19 -9.05
CA HIS A 84 6.39 -3.53 -9.40
C HIS A 84 6.54 -3.41 -10.90
N ASN A 85 5.78 -2.47 -11.47
CA ASN A 85 5.85 -2.13 -12.87
C ASN A 85 6.91 -1.09 -13.18
N GLN A 86 7.49 -1.21 -14.37
CA GLN A 86 8.46 -0.24 -14.88
C GLN A 86 7.76 0.91 -15.63
N GLY A 87 6.62 0.61 -16.27
CA GLY A 87 5.79 1.58 -16.97
C GLY A 87 4.39 1.02 -17.25
N GLY A 88 3.65 1.62 -18.19
CA GLY A 88 2.35 1.08 -18.61
C GLY A 88 1.21 1.18 -17.58
N ALA A 89 1.35 2.01 -16.53
CA ALA A 89 0.34 2.15 -15.47
C ALA A 89 -1.08 2.43 -15.99
N HIS A 90 -1.22 3.35 -16.96
CA HIS A 90 -2.51 3.66 -17.58
C HIS A 90 -3.14 2.44 -18.25
N HIS A 91 -2.33 1.66 -18.96
CA HIS A 91 -2.78 0.49 -19.69
C HIS A 91 -3.17 -0.63 -18.74
N PHE A 92 -2.37 -0.89 -17.71
CA PHE A 92 -2.68 -1.87 -16.68
C PHE A 92 -3.95 -1.50 -15.92
N ALA A 93 -4.07 -0.23 -15.46
CA ALA A 93 -5.24 0.23 -14.72
C ALA A 93 -6.52 0.13 -15.56
N ALA A 94 -6.47 0.51 -16.84
CA ALA A 94 -7.59 0.34 -17.77
C ALA A 94 -7.94 -1.15 -17.97
N ALA A 95 -6.95 -2.01 -18.25
CA ALA A 95 -7.16 -3.45 -18.44
C ALA A 95 -7.79 -4.08 -17.18
N ARG A 96 -7.29 -3.74 -16.00
CA ARG A 96 -7.81 -4.18 -14.70
C ARG A 96 -9.25 -3.72 -14.47
N LEU A 97 -9.59 -2.49 -14.84
CA LEU A 97 -10.96 -1.99 -14.71
C LEU A 97 -11.91 -2.78 -15.63
N ILE A 98 -11.55 -2.91 -16.91
CA ILE A 98 -12.34 -3.61 -17.93
C ILE A 98 -12.53 -5.09 -17.56
N ALA A 99 -11.47 -5.76 -17.10
CA ALA A 99 -11.54 -7.13 -16.62
C ALA A 99 -12.55 -7.31 -15.48
N GLY A 100 -12.69 -6.32 -14.59
CA GLY A 100 -13.69 -6.35 -13.51
C GLY A 100 -15.14 -6.48 -14.01
N PHE A 101 -15.42 -6.07 -15.24
CA PHE A 101 -16.75 -6.17 -15.85
C PHE A 101 -16.87 -7.34 -16.82
N PHE A 102 -15.83 -7.62 -17.60
CA PHE A 102 -15.92 -8.50 -18.77
C PHE A 102 -15.08 -9.78 -18.67
N ASP A 103 -14.14 -9.86 -17.73
CA ASP A 103 -13.35 -11.06 -17.46
C ASP A 103 -12.86 -11.10 -15.98
N PRO A 104 -13.77 -11.30 -15.01
CA PRO A 104 -13.41 -11.23 -13.58
C PRO A 104 -12.39 -12.29 -13.15
N GLU A 105 -12.32 -13.39 -13.90
CA GLU A 105 -11.40 -14.51 -13.67
C GLU A 105 -10.04 -14.32 -14.34
N LEU A 106 -9.82 -13.21 -15.05
CA LEU A 106 -8.56 -12.92 -15.71
C LEU A 106 -7.40 -12.91 -14.69
N ARG A 107 -6.43 -13.79 -14.94
CA ARG A 107 -5.25 -13.92 -14.10
C ARG A 107 -4.03 -13.32 -14.75
N ILE A 108 -3.19 -12.69 -13.94
CA ILE A 108 -1.83 -12.32 -14.31
C ILE A 108 -0.85 -13.30 -13.67
N LYS A 109 0.31 -13.44 -14.30
CA LYS A 109 1.40 -14.29 -13.83
C LYS A 109 2.67 -13.44 -13.74
N ALA A 110 3.27 -13.45 -12.57
CA ALA A 110 4.52 -12.75 -12.28
C ALA A 110 5.08 -13.28 -10.95
N PRO A 111 6.40 -13.26 -10.74
CA PRO A 111 6.99 -13.67 -9.48
C PRO A 111 6.46 -12.85 -8.30
N LEU A 112 6.23 -13.50 -7.17
CA LEU A 112 5.72 -12.88 -5.95
C LEU A 112 6.76 -12.91 -4.82
N THR A 113 7.03 -11.74 -4.24
CA THR A 113 7.70 -11.61 -2.96
C THR A 113 6.67 -11.31 -1.87
N LYS A 114 6.55 -12.17 -0.87
CA LYS A 114 5.69 -11.93 0.31
C LYS A 114 6.53 -11.47 1.48
N HIS A 115 6.12 -10.38 2.10
CA HIS A 115 6.71 -9.84 3.32
C HIS A 115 5.76 -10.08 4.49
N ALA A 116 6.24 -10.84 5.47
CA ALA A 116 5.54 -11.06 6.72
C ALA A 116 6.25 -10.35 7.88
N LEU A 117 5.47 -9.82 8.81
CA LEU A 117 6.00 -9.34 10.08
C LEU A 117 6.70 -10.46 10.83
N ASN A 118 7.80 -10.12 11.53
CA ASN A 118 8.33 -11.01 12.56
C ASN A 118 7.44 -10.82 13.80
N PRO A 119 6.69 -11.86 14.25
CA PRO A 119 5.73 -11.71 15.33
C PRO A 119 6.38 -11.36 16.67
N GLU A 120 7.60 -11.86 16.93
CA GLU A 120 8.33 -11.57 18.16
C GLU A 120 8.74 -10.10 18.21
N VAL A 121 9.34 -9.60 17.12
CA VAL A 121 9.74 -8.20 17.00
C VAL A 121 8.52 -7.27 16.99
N ALA A 122 7.46 -7.66 16.29
CA ALA A 122 6.21 -6.91 16.28
C ALA A 122 5.62 -6.80 17.69
N GLN A 123 5.60 -7.88 18.46
CA GLN A 123 5.10 -7.87 19.83
C GLN A 123 5.92 -6.94 20.73
N VAL A 124 7.25 -6.94 20.60
CA VAL A 124 8.12 -6.01 21.36
C VAL A 124 7.77 -4.56 21.03
N ILE A 125 7.70 -4.21 19.73
CA ILE A 125 7.38 -2.85 19.29
C ILE A 125 5.97 -2.43 19.75
N LEU A 126 4.98 -3.30 19.55
CA LEU A 126 3.58 -3.06 19.91
C LEU A 126 3.34 -3.01 21.42
N SER A 127 4.26 -3.53 22.22
CA SER A 127 4.23 -3.40 23.68
C SER A 127 4.87 -2.10 24.18
N ALA A 128 5.84 -1.57 23.43
CA ALA A 128 6.58 -0.36 23.79
C ALA A 128 5.93 0.93 23.25
N PHE A 129 5.18 0.84 22.14
CA PHE A 129 4.63 2.00 21.46
C PHE A 129 3.17 1.83 21.02
N ASP A 130 2.43 2.92 21.14
CA ASP A 130 1.21 3.18 20.39
C ASP A 130 1.58 3.80 19.04
N ILE A 131 1.05 3.25 17.94
CA ILE A 131 1.50 3.56 16.57
C ILE A 131 0.32 4.06 15.74
N PHE A 132 0.46 5.25 15.18
CA PHE A 132 -0.55 5.87 14.32
C PHE A 132 0.03 6.23 12.95
N CYS A 133 -0.79 6.14 11.91
CA CYS A 133 -0.42 6.60 10.56
C CYS A 133 -0.96 8.01 10.33
N GLU A 134 -0.10 8.90 9.84
CA GLU A 134 -0.44 10.29 9.55
C GLU A 134 -0.01 10.65 8.11
N PRO A 135 -0.84 11.39 7.34
CA PRO A 135 -0.42 11.95 6.07
C PRO A 135 0.69 13.00 6.26
N GLU A 136 1.66 13.04 5.36
CA GLU A 136 2.77 13.98 5.38
C GLU A 136 2.30 15.39 4.95
N GLN A 137 1.56 16.07 5.84
CA GLN A 137 1.17 17.48 5.65
C GLN A 137 2.10 18.39 6.46
N HIS A 138 3.07 19.00 5.78
CA HIS A 138 4.17 19.75 6.41
C HIS A 138 3.73 20.82 7.44
N THR A 139 2.65 21.56 7.18
CA THR A 139 2.21 22.65 8.09
C THR A 139 1.57 22.13 9.38
N MET A 140 0.84 21.03 9.32
CA MET A 140 0.22 20.41 10.50
C MET A 140 1.28 19.68 11.34
N ASN A 141 2.24 19.02 10.67
CA ASN A 141 3.37 18.37 11.30
C ASN A 141 4.19 19.37 12.13
N GLU A 142 4.62 20.50 11.58
CA GLU A 142 5.44 21.46 12.35
C GLU A 142 4.75 21.98 13.62
N ALA A 143 3.46 22.28 13.54
CA ALA A 143 2.69 22.76 14.68
C ALA A 143 2.52 21.67 15.75
N PHE A 144 2.28 20.43 15.32
CA PHE A 144 2.23 19.26 16.19
C PHE A 144 3.57 19.03 16.89
N MET A 145 4.67 18.97 16.14
CA MET A 145 6.03 18.75 16.64
C MET A 145 6.42 19.79 17.70
N LYS A 146 6.19 21.08 17.42
CA LYS A 146 6.47 22.17 18.37
C LYS A 146 5.65 22.04 19.66
N ARG A 147 4.40 21.59 19.57
CA ARG A 147 3.55 21.36 20.75
C ARG A 147 4.01 20.17 21.57
N MET A 148 4.38 19.07 20.92
CA MET A 148 4.93 17.88 21.58
C MET A 148 6.22 18.21 22.32
N GLU A 149 7.12 18.97 21.67
CA GLU A 149 8.37 19.44 22.26
C GLU A 149 8.14 20.38 23.45
N ALA A 150 7.29 21.41 23.29
CA ALA A 150 6.97 22.35 24.37
C ALA A 150 6.32 21.66 25.59
N ALA A 151 5.52 20.63 25.35
CA ALA A 151 4.90 19.81 26.40
C ALA A 151 5.82 18.70 26.95
N GLN A 152 7.03 18.56 26.40
CA GLN A 152 8.03 17.53 26.69
C GLN A 152 7.44 16.11 26.58
N ILE A 153 6.69 15.86 25.52
CA ILE A 153 6.08 14.57 25.22
C ILE A 153 7.02 13.82 24.28
N PRO A 154 7.55 12.65 24.67
CA PRO A 154 8.43 11.87 23.80
C PRO A 154 7.63 11.19 22.70
N PHE A 155 8.15 11.26 21.48
CA PHE A 155 7.62 10.55 20.33
C PHE A 155 8.74 10.30 19.31
N ALA A 156 8.51 9.37 18.39
CA ALA A 156 9.37 9.15 17.23
C ALA A 156 8.54 9.14 15.95
N ILE A 157 9.17 9.48 14.83
CA ILE A 157 8.59 9.39 13.50
C ILE A 157 9.45 8.45 12.67
N CYS A 158 8.81 7.54 11.94
CA CYS A 158 9.48 6.73 10.92
C CYS A 158 8.64 6.67 9.64
N ALA A 159 9.29 6.31 8.52
CA ALA A 159 8.59 6.14 7.26
C ALA A 159 7.53 5.04 7.38
N ALA A 160 6.36 5.25 6.77
CA ALA A 160 5.36 4.22 6.69
C ALA A 160 5.85 3.07 5.77
N PRO A 161 5.53 1.80 6.09
CA PRO A 161 5.90 0.70 5.23
C PRO A 161 5.10 0.76 3.92
N PRO A 162 5.58 0.09 2.86
CA PRO A 162 4.80 -0.08 1.65
C PRO A 162 3.40 -0.65 1.97
N PRO A 163 2.36 -0.23 1.23
CA PRO A 163 2.38 0.78 0.16
C PRO A 163 2.03 2.20 0.66
N TRP A 164 2.13 2.48 1.97
CA TRP A 164 1.87 3.81 2.53
C TRP A 164 3.10 4.73 2.53
N GLN A 165 4.23 4.23 2.04
CA GLN A 165 5.53 4.92 2.04
C GLN A 165 5.50 6.34 1.45
N ASP A 166 4.59 6.58 0.50
CA ASP A 166 4.47 7.86 -0.17
C ASP A 166 3.39 8.71 0.52
N GLY A 167 3.82 9.82 1.11
CA GLY A 167 2.94 10.80 1.74
C GLY A 167 2.35 10.39 3.08
N HIS A 168 2.90 9.37 3.76
CA HIS A 168 2.56 9.05 5.15
C HIS A 168 3.78 8.71 5.99
N HIS A 169 3.70 9.02 7.29
CA HIS A 169 4.65 8.57 8.29
C HIS A 169 3.93 7.87 9.45
N LEU A 170 4.68 7.04 10.18
CA LEU A 170 4.22 6.46 11.42
C LEU A 170 4.67 7.34 12.58
N LEU A 171 3.73 7.69 13.44
CA LEU A 171 3.99 8.31 14.73
C LEU A 171 4.01 7.23 15.82
N LEU A 172 5.10 7.18 16.58
CA LEU A 172 5.30 6.25 17.68
C LEU A 172 5.26 7.02 19.00
N LEU A 173 4.30 6.68 19.86
CA LEU A 173 4.11 7.24 21.18
C LEU A 173 4.47 6.20 22.24
N SER A 174 5.37 6.53 23.16
CA SER A 174 5.85 5.57 24.17
C SER A 174 4.77 5.21 25.18
N CYS A 175 4.53 3.90 25.38
CA CYS A 175 3.60 3.38 26.38
C CYS A 175 4.13 3.51 27.82
N GLU A 176 5.40 3.86 28.02
CA GLU A 176 5.99 4.09 29.34
C GLU A 176 5.81 5.55 29.82
N ASN A 177 5.33 6.43 28.94
CA ASN A 177 5.14 7.85 29.25
C ASN A 177 3.66 8.22 29.29
N SER A 178 3.17 8.62 30.47
CA SER A 178 1.75 8.94 30.70
C SER A 178 1.21 10.08 29.82
N LYS A 179 2.04 11.07 29.46
CA LYS A 179 1.62 12.14 28.56
C LYS A 179 1.47 11.63 27.12
N ALA A 180 2.40 10.80 26.66
CA ALA A 180 2.34 10.19 25.32
C ALA A 180 1.13 9.25 25.20
N MET A 181 0.84 8.47 26.25
CA MET A 181 -0.41 7.68 26.33
C MET A 181 -1.65 8.55 26.23
N GLY A 182 -1.68 9.69 26.93
CA GLY A 182 -2.79 10.65 26.83
C GLY A 182 -2.99 11.19 25.40
N VAL A 183 -1.91 11.42 24.65
CA VAL A 183 -1.99 11.79 23.23
C VAL A 183 -2.56 10.63 22.39
N ALA A 184 -2.12 9.40 22.64
CA ALA A 184 -2.62 8.22 21.95
C ALA A 184 -4.13 8.02 22.17
N ASP A 185 -4.62 8.25 23.39
CA ASP A 185 -6.06 8.18 23.70
C ASP A 185 -6.88 9.23 22.95
N ILE A 186 -6.33 10.44 22.81
CA ILE A 186 -6.94 11.49 21.97
C ILE A 186 -7.00 10.99 20.51
N PHE A 187 -5.91 10.46 19.97
CA PHE A 187 -5.86 10.01 18.57
C PHE A 187 -6.91 8.92 18.29
N ARG A 188 -7.04 7.95 19.21
CA ARG A 188 -8.09 6.93 19.15
C ARG A 188 -9.49 7.53 19.21
N ALA A 189 -9.73 8.47 20.12
CA ALA A 189 -11.03 9.12 20.27
C ALA A 189 -11.44 9.91 19.01
N TYR A 190 -10.47 10.45 18.27
CA TYR A 190 -10.68 11.15 17.00
C TYR A 190 -10.63 10.23 15.77
N GLY A 191 -10.51 8.91 15.96
CA GLY A 191 -10.59 7.93 14.87
C GLY A 191 -9.36 7.91 13.95
N TRP A 192 -8.19 8.30 14.46
CA TRP A 192 -6.94 8.15 13.71
C TRP A 192 -6.65 6.68 13.42
N LEU A 193 -5.93 6.41 12.33
CA LEU A 193 -5.56 5.04 11.96
C LEU A 193 -4.53 4.47 12.95
N ASP A 194 -5.02 3.68 13.92
CA ASP A 194 -4.21 2.92 14.87
C ASP A 194 -3.59 1.70 14.16
N VAL A 195 -2.36 1.87 13.71
CA VAL A 195 -1.59 0.82 13.04
C VAL A 195 -1.28 -0.30 14.04
N GLY A 196 -1.07 0.05 15.32
CA GLY A 196 -0.81 -0.95 16.36
C GLY A 196 -1.96 -1.95 16.50
N ASP A 197 -3.19 -1.46 16.58
CA ASP A 197 -4.39 -2.30 16.63
C ASP A 197 -4.61 -3.10 15.33
N LEU A 198 -4.37 -2.49 14.16
CA LEU A 198 -4.43 -3.18 12.88
C LEU A 198 -3.49 -4.41 12.85
N LEU A 199 -2.23 -4.21 13.27
CA LEU A 199 -1.24 -5.28 13.31
C LEU A 199 -1.60 -6.38 14.32
N ARG A 200 -2.11 -6.02 15.50
CA ARG A 200 -2.59 -7.00 16.51
C ARG A 200 -3.76 -7.82 16.00
N LYS A 201 -4.71 -7.21 15.31
CA LYS A 201 -5.88 -7.90 14.72
C LYS A 201 -5.45 -8.91 13.66
N GLN A 202 -4.47 -8.56 12.84
CA GLN A 202 -3.93 -9.45 11.80
C GLN A 202 -3.11 -10.61 12.39
N ALA A 203 -2.34 -10.37 13.45
CA ALA A 203 -1.60 -11.42 14.15
C ALA A 203 -2.53 -12.48 14.79
N LYS A 204 -3.77 -12.12 15.13
CA LYS A 204 -4.78 -13.06 15.65
C LYS A 204 -5.53 -13.85 14.57
N GLN A 205 -5.37 -13.48 13.30
CA GLN A 205 -6.05 -14.11 12.16
C GLN A 205 -5.14 -15.06 11.37
N GLN A 206 -3.87 -15.19 11.78
CA GLN A 206 -2.92 -16.20 11.30
C GLN A 206 -2.95 -17.42 12.23
#